data_AF-F0RU80-F1
#
_entry.id   AF-F0RU80-F1
#
_cell.length_a   1.000
_cell.length_b   1.000
_cell.length_c   1.000
_cell.angle_alpha   90.00
_cell.angle_beta   90.00
_cell.angle_gamma   90.00
#
_symmetry.space_group_name_H-M   'P 1'
#
loop_
_entity.id
_entity.type
_entity.pdbx_description
1 polymer ?
#
loop_
_entity_poly.entity_id
_entity_poly.type
_entity_poly.pdbx_seq_one_letter_code
_entity_poly.pdbx_strand_id
1 'polypeptide(L)'
;MKPLFVQWGGGNIGRSFIAQVFSRAGFRIVIIDINQKLVDALNHEGSYTIEAVFDESVATLLIDDVSAIHASDQDGINKAVGDASFLGVSVGRSAWPHIAPSLAEAISYRYVLHPDNQLDILLAENIHGCREYAKALLQPYLNSLVLLDEYVGLAETSIGKMVPIQDPSKFLTLRSEPYNELILDATAFHHPLPPSADIHPVQPIAAYVDRKLFIHNMGHSATAYLGFALHPDRRTIAEVLQDTLVRTEVQKAMYQSRDVLLALHPGVFVQSALDDYIHDLLGRFSNHALRDTVHRVGRDLKRKLRFDDRLLGIIIEAEKLGLKWDSIGRAYILGLAFDAPDEAGNPYPEDIVFLQSLSKLSWIEKIYHAASWNESSLDKELIKKIAGKLKLLQ
;
A
#
# COMPACT_ATOMS: atom_id res chain seq x y z
N MET A 1 -19.24 -7.76 26.69
CA MET A 1 -18.09 -6.85 26.50
C MET A 1 -17.86 -6.72 25.00
N LYS A 2 -17.53 -5.53 24.46
CA LYS A 2 -17.22 -5.41 23.02
C LYS A 2 -15.99 -6.27 22.67
N PRO A 3 -15.96 -6.90 21.48
CA PRO A 3 -14.77 -7.62 21.03
C PRO A 3 -13.59 -6.65 20.89
N LEU A 4 -12.37 -7.16 21.09
CA LEU A 4 -11.14 -6.37 21.08
C LEU A 4 -10.43 -6.51 19.73
N PHE A 5 -10.10 -5.37 19.12
CA PHE A 5 -9.15 -5.28 18.02
C PHE A 5 -7.84 -4.65 18.52
N VAL A 6 -6.72 -5.34 18.31
CA VAL A 6 -5.38 -4.81 18.61
C VAL A 6 -4.76 -4.30 17.33
N GLN A 7 -4.33 -3.04 17.28
CA GLN A 7 -3.62 -2.45 16.16
C GLN A 7 -2.16 -2.20 16.54
N TRP A 8 -1.24 -3.00 15.99
CA TRP A 8 0.20 -2.77 16.11
C TRP A 8 0.67 -1.77 15.06
N GLY A 9 1.20 -0.65 15.52
CA GLY A 9 1.52 0.51 14.70
C GLY A 9 0.33 1.45 14.61
N GLY A 10 0.35 2.49 15.43
CA GLY A 10 -0.64 3.56 15.49
C GLY A 10 -0.35 4.68 14.49
N GLY A 11 0.36 4.43 13.40
CA GLY A 11 0.62 5.44 12.36
C GLY A 11 -0.63 5.83 11.56
N ASN A 12 -0.41 6.56 10.46
CA ASN A 12 -1.48 7.04 9.59
C ASN A 12 -2.43 5.92 9.13
N ILE A 13 -1.90 4.83 8.57
CA ILE A 13 -2.72 3.70 8.09
C ILE A 13 -3.38 2.94 9.24
N GLY A 14 -2.64 2.68 10.32
CA GLY A 14 -3.17 1.98 11.49
C GLY A 14 -4.41 2.67 12.06
N ARG A 15 -4.36 3.99 12.25
CA ARG A 15 -5.48 4.77 12.82
C ARG A 15 -6.53 5.17 11.79
N SER A 16 -6.14 5.77 10.66
CA SER A 16 -7.10 6.30 9.67
C SER A 16 -7.68 5.23 8.73
N PHE A 17 -7.32 3.96 8.91
CA PHE A 17 -7.88 2.88 8.10
C PHE A 17 -8.19 1.63 8.90
N ILE A 18 -7.18 0.90 9.36
CA ILE A 18 -7.40 -0.45 9.90
C ILE A 18 -8.22 -0.40 11.20
N ALA A 19 -7.77 0.38 12.19
CA ALA A 19 -8.51 0.56 13.44
C ALA A 19 -9.88 1.24 13.22
N GLN A 20 -9.99 2.16 12.26
CA GLN A 20 -11.27 2.77 11.87
C GLN A 20 -12.28 1.71 11.40
N VAL A 21 -11.87 0.80 10.51
CA VAL A 21 -12.74 -0.26 9.97
C VAL A 21 -13.24 -1.17 11.09
N PHE A 22 -12.37 -1.59 12.01
CA PHE A 22 -12.77 -2.44 13.14
C PHE A 22 -13.59 -1.69 14.20
N SER A 23 -13.30 -0.41 14.46
CA SER A 23 -14.12 0.42 15.35
C SER A 23 -15.56 0.53 14.83
N ARG A 24 -15.73 0.80 13.51
CA ARG A 24 -17.04 0.81 12.84
C ARG A 24 -17.74 -0.56 12.85
N ALA A 25 -16.97 -1.64 12.90
CA ALA A 25 -17.49 -3.01 13.07
C ALA A 25 -17.83 -3.36 14.53
N GLY A 26 -17.75 -2.40 15.47
CA GLY A 26 -18.18 -2.55 16.86
C GLY A 26 -17.09 -3.01 17.84
N PHE A 27 -15.82 -2.94 17.45
CA PHE A 27 -14.69 -3.33 18.31
C PHE A 27 -14.24 -2.16 19.17
N ARG A 28 -13.81 -2.47 20.40
CA ARG A 28 -12.92 -1.58 21.16
C ARG A 28 -11.49 -1.72 20.64
N ILE A 29 -10.71 -0.65 20.69
CA ILE A 29 -9.39 -0.60 20.04
C ILE A 29 -8.28 -0.49 21.08
N VAL A 30 -7.25 -1.32 20.94
CA VAL A 30 -5.97 -1.13 21.65
C VAL A 30 -4.88 -0.89 20.62
N ILE A 31 -4.21 0.25 20.70
CA ILE A 31 -3.08 0.60 19.82
C ILE A 31 -1.76 0.26 20.51
N ILE A 32 -0.86 -0.46 19.83
CA ILE A 32 0.51 -0.69 20.29
C ILE A 32 1.46 0.17 19.47
N ASP A 33 2.24 1.03 20.10
CA ASP A 33 3.18 1.94 19.40
C ASP A 33 4.43 2.25 20.23
N ILE A 34 5.52 2.65 19.55
CA ILE A 34 6.78 3.11 20.18
C ILE A 34 6.75 4.60 20.54
N ASN A 35 5.78 5.35 20.01
CA ASN A 35 5.68 6.78 20.26
C ASN A 35 4.97 7.02 21.60
N GLN A 36 5.75 7.22 22.68
CA GLN A 36 5.22 7.47 24.02
C GLN A 36 4.20 8.63 24.05
N LYS A 37 4.46 9.72 23.31
CA LYS A 37 3.51 10.84 23.25
C LYS A 37 2.14 10.41 22.71
N LEU A 38 2.14 9.53 21.71
CA LEU A 38 0.91 8.96 21.12
C LEU A 38 0.16 8.11 22.12
N VAL A 39 0.90 7.22 22.80
CA VAL A 39 0.33 6.35 23.81
C VAL A 39 -0.32 7.17 24.93
N ASP A 40 0.38 8.18 25.45
CA ASP A 40 -0.12 9.05 26.52
C ASP A 40 -1.37 9.82 26.06
N ALA A 41 -1.34 10.40 24.86
CA ALA A 41 -2.47 11.17 24.33
C ALA A 41 -3.72 10.29 24.13
N LEU A 42 -3.56 9.09 23.56
CA LEU A 42 -4.68 8.15 23.37
C LEU A 42 -5.26 7.67 24.70
N ASN A 43 -4.42 7.37 25.69
CA ASN A 43 -4.88 6.95 27.01
C ASN A 43 -5.54 8.09 27.80
N HIS A 44 -5.13 9.34 27.56
CA HIS A 44 -5.76 10.50 28.18
C HIS A 44 -7.15 10.78 27.61
N GLU A 45 -7.27 10.82 26.28
CA GLU A 45 -8.50 11.20 25.59
C GLU A 45 -9.48 10.03 25.38
N GLY A 46 -8.99 8.79 25.36
CA GLY A 46 -9.77 7.59 25.10
C GLY A 46 -10.34 7.51 23.67
N SER A 47 -9.93 8.42 22.78
CA SER A 47 -10.48 8.58 21.44
C SER A 47 -9.53 9.35 20.51
N TYR A 48 -9.79 9.30 19.20
CA TYR A 48 -9.17 10.17 18.21
C TYR A 48 -10.13 10.44 17.04
N THR A 49 -9.82 11.43 16.22
CA THR A 49 -10.69 11.90 15.13
C THR A 49 -10.08 11.61 13.75
N ILE A 50 -10.93 11.27 12.80
CA ILE A 50 -10.57 11.15 11.38
C ILE A 50 -11.41 12.15 10.58
N GLU A 51 -10.74 13.06 9.89
CA GLU A 51 -11.32 13.95 8.89
C GLU A 51 -11.20 13.27 7.52
N ALA A 52 -12.29 12.67 7.04
CA ALA A 52 -12.41 12.14 5.69
C ALA A 52 -12.64 13.29 4.70
N VAL A 53 -11.65 13.56 3.83
CA VAL A 53 -11.58 14.79 3.03
C VAL A 53 -11.70 14.51 1.54
N PHE A 54 -12.58 15.26 0.87
CA PHE A 54 -12.76 15.21 -0.58
C PHE A 54 -13.09 16.61 -1.11
N ASP A 55 -12.13 17.24 -1.78
CA ASP A 55 -12.17 18.66 -2.16
C ASP A 55 -12.56 19.56 -0.97
N GLU A 56 -13.68 20.27 -1.07
CA GLU A 56 -14.17 21.15 0.00
C GLU A 56 -14.93 20.39 1.10
N SER A 57 -15.26 19.11 0.88
CA SER A 57 -16.02 18.29 1.82
C SER A 57 -15.13 17.69 2.89
N VAL A 58 -15.57 17.79 4.15
CA VAL A 58 -14.94 17.15 5.30
C VAL A 58 -16.00 16.43 6.11
N ALA A 59 -15.87 15.11 6.22
CA ALA A 59 -16.67 14.30 7.13
C ALA A 59 -15.82 13.89 8.32
N THR A 60 -16.30 14.17 9.53
CA THR A 60 -15.59 13.85 10.78
C THR A 60 -16.10 12.54 11.34
N LEU A 61 -15.19 11.60 11.61
CA LEU A 61 -15.45 10.34 12.29
C LEU A 61 -14.70 10.33 13.63
N LEU A 62 -15.44 10.17 14.72
CA LEU A 62 -14.86 9.93 16.04
C LEU A 62 -14.61 8.43 16.21
N ILE A 63 -13.39 8.07 16.58
CA ILE A 63 -13.03 6.72 17.00
C ILE A 63 -12.89 6.74 18.51
N ASP A 64 -13.87 6.15 19.21
CA ASP A 64 -13.93 6.07 20.67
C ASP A 64 -13.57 4.67 21.18
N ASP A 65 -13.56 4.50 22.50
CA ASP A 65 -13.23 3.23 23.17
C ASP A 65 -11.83 2.74 22.77
N VAL A 66 -10.89 3.68 22.77
CA VAL A 66 -9.49 3.49 22.41
C VAL A 66 -8.61 3.56 23.64
N SER A 67 -7.70 2.61 23.77
CA SER A 67 -6.54 2.74 24.66
C SER A 67 -5.26 2.39 23.91
N ALA A 68 -4.11 2.63 24.54
CA ALA A 68 -2.82 2.40 23.93
C ALA A 68 -1.82 1.80 24.91
N ILE A 69 -0.89 1.02 24.36
CA ILE A 69 0.18 0.33 25.07
C ILE A 69 1.50 0.72 24.41
N HIS A 70 2.48 1.12 25.21
CA HIS A 70 3.81 1.37 24.70
C HIS A 70 4.48 0.04 24.33
N ALA A 71 5.20 0.00 23.22
CA ALA A 71 5.81 -1.24 22.71
C ALA A 71 6.86 -1.89 23.65
N SER A 72 7.26 -1.23 24.73
CA SER A 72 8.12 -1.80 25.78
C SER A 72 7.35 -2.48 26.92
N ASP A 73 6.02 -2.32 27.00
CA ASP A 73 5.17 -2.91 28.02
C ASP A 73 4.72 -4.32 27.58
N GLN A 74 5.63 -5.28 27.71
CA GLN A 74 5.39 -6.66 27.27
C GLN A 74 4.20 -7.31 28.02
N ASP A 75 4.00 -7.02 29.31
CA ASP A 75 2.89 -7.55 30.08
C ASP A 75 1.54 -7.01 29.57
N GLY A 76 1.48 -5.72 29.23
CA GLY A 76 0.33 -5.10 28.58
C GLY A 76 0.06 -5.73 27.21
N ILE A 77 1.09 -5.91 26.38
CA ILE A 77 0.98 -6.55 25.06
C ILE A 77 0.46 -7.98 25.19
N ASN A 78 1.04 -8.77 26.09
CA ASN A 78 0.65 -10.17 26.35
C ASN A 78 -0.85 -10.26 26.70
N LYS A 79 -1.34 -9.40 27.60
CA LYS A 79 -2.76 -9.35 27.97
C LYS A 79 -3.65 -8.92 26.79
N ALA A 80 -3.28 -7.86 26.09
CA ALA A 80 -4.08 -7.34 24.99
C ALA A 80 -4.20 -8.34 23.82
N VAL A 81 -3.09 -8.96 23.41
CA VAL A 81 -3.07 -10.01 22.38
C VAL A 81 -3.76 -11.28 22.88
N GLY A 82 -3.60 -11.61 24.17
CA GLY A 82 -4.31 -12.68 24.85
C GLY A 82 -5.84 -12.59 24.70
N ASP A 83 -6.38 -11.38 24.85
CA ASP A 83 -7.83 -11.11 24.79
C ASP A 83 -8.35 -10.74 23.38
N ALA A 84 -7.45 -10.54 22.40
CA ALA A 84 -7.81 -10.02 21.09
C ALA A 84 -8.70 -11.00 20.30
N SER A 85 -9.68 -10.45 19.58
CA SER A 85 -10.42 -11.21 18.57
C SER A 85 -9.70 -11.18 17.22
N PHE A 86 -9.13 -10.02 16.86
CA PHE A 86 -8.29 -9.83 15.69
C PHE A 86 -7.14 -8.88 16.02
N LEU A 87 -6.03 -9.01 15.29
CA LEU A 87 -4.88 -8.13 15.40
C LEU A 87 -4.52 -7.57 14.02
N GLY A 88 -4.20 -6.28 13.92
CA GLY A 88 -3.64 -5.67 12.72
C GLY A 88 -2.19 -5.28 12.93
N VAL A 89 -1.35 -5.40 11.89
CA VAL A 89 0.04 -4.91 11.92
C VAL A 89 0.26 -3.96 10.74
N SER A 90 0.62 -2.71 11.02
CA SER A 90 0.99 -1.70 10.02
C SER A 90 2.15 -0.84 10.53
N VAL A 91 3.37 -1.38 10.48
CA VAL A 91 4.59 -0.76 11.02
C VAL A 91 5.65 -0.49 9.94
N GLY A 92 5.50 -1.07 8.75
CA GLY A 92 6.47 -0.98 7.67
C GLY A 92 7.59 -2.00 7.81
N ARG A 93 8.17 -2.40 6.66
CA ARG A 93 9.17 -3.48 6.56
C ARG A 93 10.34 -3.36 7.54
N SER A 94 10.86 -2.16 7.77
CA SER A 94 12.02 -1.94 8.66
C SER A 94 11.71 -2.17 10.13
N ALA A 95 10.44 -2.06 10.55
CA ALA A 95 10.05 -2.25 11.94
C ALA A 95 9.80 -3.73 12.30
N TRP A 96 9.51 -4.57 11.31
CA TRP A 96 9.19 -5.99 11.52
C TRP A 96 10.23 -6.77 12.36
N PRO A 97 11.55 -6.68 12.10
CA PRO A 97 12.54 -7.37 12.92
C PRO A 97 12.53 -6.96 14.40
N HIS A 98 12.06 -5.76 14.72
CA HIS A 98 11.99 -5.25 16.08
C HIS A 98 10.70 -5.66 16.81
N ILE A 99 9.59 -5.82 16.08
CA ILE A 99 8.30 -6.22 16.68
C ILE A 99 8.15 -7.74 16.81
N ALA A 100 8.82 -8.52 15.96
CA ALA A 100 8.64 -9.96 15.87
C ALA A 100 8.90 -10.71 17.19
N PRO A 101 9.94 -10.40 17.99
CA PRO A 101 10.16 -11.08 19.27
C PRO A 101 8.98 -10.87 20.26
N SER A 102 8.53 -9.62 20.40
CA SER A 102 7.46 -9.25 21.32
C SER A 102 6.10 -9.82 20.90
N LEU A 103 5.80 -9.78 19.59
CA LEU A 103 4.58 -10.36 19.05
C LEU A 103 4.58 -11.90 19.18
N ALA A 104 5.70 -12.57 18.93
CA ALA A 104 5.81 -14.02 19.09
C ALA A 104 5.67 -14.46 20.56
N GLU A 105 6.22 -13.68 21.50
CA GLU A 105 6.00 -13.91 22.93
C GLU A 105 4.51 -13.80 23.29
N ALA A 106 3.83 -12.76 22.79
CA ALA A 106 2.41 -12.55 23.05
C ALA A 106 1.52 -13.63 22.42
N ILE A 107 1.85 -14.11 21.21
CA ILE A 107 1.21 -15.28 20.59
C ILE A 107 1.39 -16.52 21.47
N SER A 108 2.61 -16.75 21.97
CA SER A 108 2.92 -17.87 22.86
C SER A 108 2.18 -17.80 24.19
N TYR A 109 2.08 -16.59 24.76
CA TYR A 109 1.29 -16.32 25.96
C TYR A 109 -0.18 -16.64 25.73
N ARG A 110 -0.76 -16.17 24.63
CA ARG A 110 -2.15 -16.48 24.25
C ARG A 110 -2.37 -17.99 24.11
N TYR A 111 -1.47 -18.69 23.42
CA TYR A 111 -1.58 -20.14 23.20
C TYR A 111 -1.67 -20.93 24.51
N VAL A 112 -0.90 -20.55 25.54
CA VAL A 112 -0.96 -21.19 26.85
C VAL A 112 -2.32 -20.99 27.54
N LEU A 113 -2.93 -19.81 27.37
CA LEU A 113 -4.24 -19.51 27.96
C LEU A 113 -5.41 -20.10 27.17
N HIS A 114 -5.29 -20.12 25.84
CA HIS A 114 -6.38 -20.44 24.93
C HIS A 114 -5.90 -21.28 23.73
N PRO A 115 -5.42 -22.52 23.96
CA PRO A 115 -4.84 -23.34 22.89
C PRO A 115 -5.82 -23.65 21.75
N ASP A 116 -7.13 -23.66 22.04
CA ASP A 116 -8.19 -23.93 21.07
C ASP A 116 -8.80 -22.65 20.44
N ASN A 117 -8.25 -21.47 20.71
CA ASN A 117 -8.75 -20.19 20.21
C ASN A 117 -7.67 -19.45 19.42
N GLN A 118 -7.64 -19.71 18.11
CA GLN A 118 -6.63 -19.18 17.19
C GLN A 118 -6.56 -17.64 17.22
N LEU A 119 -5.53 -17.08 16.61
CA LEU A 119 -5.40 -15.63 16.43
C LEU A 119 -5.33 -15.30 14.94
N ASP A 120 -6.24 -14.46 14.48
CA ASP A 120 -6.19 -13.93 13.11
C ASP A 120 -5.51 -12.55 13.10
N ILE A 121 -4.45 -12.45 12.31
CA ILE A 121 -3.59 -11.26 12.16
C ILE A 121 -3.69 -10.72 10.74
N LEU A 122 -4.15 -9.48 10.61
CA LEU A 122 -4.17 -8.72 9.37
C LEU A 122 -2.82 -8.03 9.14
N LEU A 123 -2.14 -8.42 8.07
CA LEU A 123 -0.87 -7.85 7.62
C LEU A 123 -1.15 -6.64 6.73
N ALA A 124 -1.28 -5.48 7.37
CA ALA A 124 -1.57 -4.19 6.75
C ALA A 124 -0.29 -3.49 6.25
N GLU A 125 0.44 -4.19 5.39
CA GLU A 125 1.81 -3.84 5.00
C GLU A 125 1.97 -3.68 3.49
N ASN A 126 2.85 -2.77 3.07
CA ASN A 126 3.23 -2.64 1.66
C ASN A 126 4.47 -3.51 1.36
N ILE A 127 4.39 -4.80 1.67
CA ILE A 127 5.46 -5.79 1.51
C ILE A 127 4.93 -6.90 0.59
N HIS A 128 5.64 -7.15 -0.52
CA HIS A 128 5.34 -8.31 -1.36
C HIS A 128 5.71 -9.61 -0.64
N GLY A 129 4.81 -10.60 -0.62
CA GLY A 129 4.99 -11.84 0.14
C GLY A 129 5.05 -11.60 1.66
N CYS A 130 4.20 -10.70 2.17
CA CYS A 130 4.24 -10.28 3.57
C CYS A 130 3.96 -11.44 4.53
N ARG A 131 3.10 -12.39 4.14
CA ARG A 131 2.80 -13.58 4.94
C ARG A 131 4.06 -14.36 5.26
N GLU A 132 4.80 -14.78 4.24
CA GLU A 132 6.02 -15.59 4.41
C GLU A 132 7.12 -14.80 5.13
N TYR A 133 7.22 -13.50 4.86
CA TYR A 133 8.14 -12.61 5.58
C TYR A 133 7.83 -12.54 7.08
N ALA A 134 6.56 -12.37 7.45
CA ALA A 134 6.12 -12.34 8.84
C ALA A 134 6.36 -13.71 9.53
N LYS A 135 6.01 -14.82 8.86
CA LYS A 135 6.27 -16.18 9.36
C LYS A 135 7.75 -16.38 9.71
N ALA A 136 8.63 -16.07 8.77
CA ALA A 136 10.07 -16.26 8.94
C ALA A 136 10.64 -15.45 10.12
N LEU A 137 10.08 -14.27 10.41
CA LEU A 137 10.51 -13.44 11.53
C LEU A 137 9.91 -13.87 12.87
N LEU A 138 8.68 -14.39 12.90
CA LEU A 138 8.01 -14.83 14.13
C LEU A 138 8.53 -16.19 14.60
N GLN A 139 8.73 -17.12 13.68
CA GLN A 139 9.04 -18.54 13.98
C GLN A 139 10.20 -18.74 14.98
N PRO A 140 11.33 -18.00 14.91
CA PRO A 140 12.45 -18.20 15.82
C PRO A 140 12.16 -17.88 17.30
N TYR A 141 11.10 -17.11 17.57
CA TYR A 141 10.78 -16.58 18.90
C TYR A 141 9.55 -17.26 19.53
N LEU A 142 8.83 -18.09 18.79
CA LEU A 142 7.66 -18.79 19.30
C LEU A 142 8.04 -19.89 20.28
N ASN A 143 7.18 -20.13 21.27
CA ASN A 143 7.22 -21.35 22.07
C ASN A 143 7.12 -22.57 21.15
N SER A 144 7.93 -23.61 21.42
CA SER A 144 8.01 -24.83 20.60
C SER A 144 6.71 -25.61 20.49
N LEU A 145 5.74 -25.36 21.37
CA LEU A 145 4.40 -25.95 21.32
C LEU A 145 3.47 -25.25 20.30
N VAL A 146 3.82 -24.05 19.83
CA VAL A 146 3.00 -23.27 18.89
C VAL A 146 3.39 -23.64 17.46
N LEU A 147 2.48 -24.33 16.77
CA LEU A 147 2.55 -24.52 15.33
C LEU A 147 1.91 -23.30 14.67
N LEU A 148 2.74 -22.37 14.18
CA LEU A 148 2.31 -21.05 13.71
C LEU A 148 1.18 -21.13 12.66
N ASP A 149 1.34 -22.00 11.67
CA ASP A 149 0.39 -22.16 10.57
C ASP A 149 -0.94 -22.81 10.97
N GLU A 150 -0.98 -23.47 12.14
CA GLU A 150 -2.22 -24.07 12.67
C GLU A 150 -2.95 -23.14 13.64
N TYR A 151 -2.20 -22.28 14.34
CA TYR A 151 -2.72 -21.43 15.40
C TYR A 151 -2.93 -19.97 15.00
N VAL A 152 -2.22 -19.47 13.98
CA VAL A 152 -2.27 -18.07 13.57
C VAL A 152 -2.64 -17.92 12.10
N GLY A 153 -3.77 -17.26 11.87
CA GLY A 153 -4.21 -16.84 10.55
C GLY A 153 -3.51 -15.57 10.11
N LEU A 154 -2.48 -15.67 9.27
CA LEU A 154 -1.76 -14.50 8.75
C LEU A 154 -2.42 -14.00 7.46
N ALA A 155 -3.33 -13.03 7.54
CA ALA A 155 -4.08 -12.51 6.40
C ALA A 155 -3.36 -11.36 5.71
N GLU A 156 -2.94 -11.56 4.45
CA GLU A 156 -2.44 -10.45 3.63
C GLU A 156 -3.59 -9.48 3.29
N THR A 157 -3.24 -8.20 3.16
CA THR A 157 -4.19 -7.15 2.79
C THR A 157 -3.71 -6.39 1.56
N SER A 158 -4.65 -5.81 0.81
CA SER A 158 -4.36 -4.88 -0.28
C SER A 158 -4.91 -3.49 0.04
N ILE A 159 -4.05 -2.64 0.60
CA ILE A 159 -4.44 -1.31 1.08
C ILE A 159 -4.37 -0.28 -0.05
N GLY A 160 -5.53 0.28 -0.40
CA GLY A 160 -5.67 1.31 -1.43
C GLY A 160 -5.90 2.73 -0.90
N LYS A 161 -5.90 2.97 0.41
CA LYS A 161 -6.24 4.27 0.99
C LYS A 161 -5.10 5.29 0.85
N MET A 162 -5.41 6.47 0.34
CA MET A 162 -4.55 7.64 0.24
C MET A 162 -4.70 8.51 1.48
N VAL A 163 -3.57 8.81 2.09
CA VAL A 163 -3.49 9.60 3.30
C VAL A 163 -2.53 10.77 3.03
N PRO A 164 -3.00 12.03 3.11
CA PRO A 164 -2.16 13.20 2.87
C PRO A 164 -1.09 13.34 3.95
N ILE A 165 -0.19 14.30 3.75
CA ILE A 165 0.70 14.76 4.82
C ILE A 165 -0.16 15.30 5.97
N GLN A 166 0.08 14.81 7.18
CA GLN A 166 -0.68 15.18 8.36
C GLN A 166 -0.17 16.49 8.94
N ASP A 167 -1.07 17.25 9.58
CA ASP A 167 -0.70 18.42 10.36
C ASP A 167 -0.05 17.95 11.68
N PRO A 168 1.26 18.21 11.90
CA PRO A 168 1.96 17.74 13.08
C PRO A 168 1.44 18.37 14.38
N SER A 169 0.69 19.48 14.30
CA SER A 169 0.06 20.12 15.47
C SER A 169 -1.22 19.40 15.92
N LYS A 170 -1.86 18.62 15.05
CA LYS A 170 -3.13 17.92 15.30
C LYS A 170 -2.90 16.43 15.56
N PHE A 171 -2.37 16.11 16.72
CA PHE A 171 -1.81 14.79 16.99
C PHE A 171 -2.84 13.63 17.00
N LEU A 172 -4.06 13.89 17.46
CA LEU A 172 -5.17 12.93 17.50
C LEU A 172 -6.24 13.23 16.43
N THR A 173 -5.91 14.01 15.40
CA THR A 173 -6.79 14.21 14.25
C THR A 173 -6.05 13.86 12.98
N LEU A 174 -6.55 12.85 12.26
CA LEU A 174 -5.96 12.43 11.00
C LEU A 174 -6.83 12.85 9.83
N ARG A 175 -6.23 13.38 8.77
CA ARG A 175 -6.90 13.58 7.49
C ARG A 175 -6.66 12.38 6.60
N SER A 176 -7.68 11.89 5.91
CA SER A 176 -7.55 10.81 4.93
C SER A 176 -8.65 10.91 3.87
N GLU A 177 -8.53 10.21 2.74
CA GLU A 177 -9.66 10.15 1.82
C GLU A 177 -10.83 9.30 2.39
N PRO A 178 -12.06 9.44 1.85
CA PRO A 178 -13.22 8.66 2.30
C PRO A 178 -13.16 7.15 1.99
N TYR A 179 -12.28 6.69 1.10
CA TYR A 179 -12.16 5.27 0.72
C TYR A 179 -11.81 4.38 1.93
N ASN A 180 -12.62 3.34 2.16
CA ASN A 180 -12.48 2.41 3.29
C ASN A 180 -12.57 0.92 2.92
N GLU A 181 -12.45 0.53 1.65
CA GLU A 181 -12.53 -0.90 1.30
C GLU A 181 -11.25 -1.64 1.74
N LEU A 182 -11.35 -2.42 2.82
CA LEU A 182 -10.30 -3.30 3.33
C LEU A 182 -10.37 -4.66 2.62
N ILE A 183 -9.52 -4.81 1.61
CA ILE A 183 -9.37 -6.05 0.87
C ILE A 183 -8.38 -6.95 1.61
N LEU A 184 -8.81 -8.19 1.91
CA LEU A 184 -8.04 -9.15 2.70
C LEU A 184 -8.19 -10.58 2.18
N ASP A 185 -7.20 -11.43 2.45
CA ASP A 185 -7.19 -12.83 2.03
C ASP A 185 -8.24 -13.67 2.78
N ALA A 186 -9.31 -14.06 2.09
CA ALA A 186 -10.40 -14.85 2.66
C ALA A 186 -9.95 -16.22 3.22
N THR A 187 -8.84 -16.76 2.71
CA THR A 187 -8.37 -18.11 3.06
C THR A 187 -7.53 -18.16 4.33
N ALA A 188 -7.22 -16.99 4.90
CA ALA A 188 -6.29 -16.86 6.00
C ALA A 188 -6.90 -16.98 7.39
N PHE A 189 -8.23 -16.91 7.49
CA PHE A 189 -8.92 -16.69 8.76
C PHE A 189 -9.42 -17.99 9.38
N HIS A 190 -9.20 -18.14 10.68
CA HIS A 190 -9.79 -19.20 11.49
C HIS A 190 -11.18 -18.82 12.05
N HIS A 191 -11.41 -17.52 12.27
CA HIS A 191 -12.68 -16.99 12.77
C HIS A 191 -13.50 -16.33 11.67
N PRO A 192 -14.84 -16.31 11.80
CA PRO A 192 -15.69 -15.49 10.95
C PRO A 192 -15.31 -14.00 11.06
N LEU A 193 -15.12 -13.36 9.91
CA LEU A 193 -14.94 -11.91 9.86
C LEU A 193 -16.18 -11.17 10.40
N PRO A 194 -16.01 -10.03 11.06
CA PRO A 194 -17.14 -9.26 11.53
C PRO A 194 -17.95 -8.70 10.36
N PRO A 195 -19.29 -8.60 10.49
CA PRO A 195 -20.12 -8.04 9.44
C PRO A 195 -19.81 -6.54 9.28
N SER A 196 -19.21 -6.16 8.16
CA SER A 196 -18.91 -4.77 7.82
C SER A 196 -18.97 -4.57 6.32
N ALA A 197 -19.54 -3.44 5.89
CA ALA A 197 -19.54 -3.03 4.49
C ALA A 197 -18.14 -2.61 4.01
N ASP A 198 -17.21 -2.35 4.94
CA ASP A 198 -15.84 -1.92 4.65
C ASP A 198 -14.87 -3.13 4.51
N ILE A 199 -15.29 -4.36 4.86
CA ILE A 199 -14.43 -5.55 4.83
C ILE A 199 -14.76 -6.42 3.62
N HIS A 200 -13.77 -6.63 2.75
CA HIS A 200 -13.91 -7.34 1.49
C HIS A 200 -12.95 -8.54 1.45
N PRO A 201 -13.36 -9.72 1.96
CA PRO A 201 -12.59 -10.94 1.81
C PRO A 201 -12.56 -11.34 0.33
N VAL A 202 -11.37 -11.65 -0.19
CA VAL A 202 -11.15 -12.01 -1.59
C VAL A 202 -10.27 -13.25 -1.73
N GLN A 203 -10.38 -13.92 -2.87
CA GLN A 203 -9.54 -15.04 -3.23
C GLN A 203 -9.34 -15.12 -4.75
N PRO A 204 -8.10 -15.29 -5.25
CA PRO A 204 -6.84 -15.20 -4.52
C PRO A 204 -6.45 -13.73 -4.21
N ILE A 205 -5.87 -13.47 -3.04
CA ILE A 205 -5.41 -12.11 -2.66
C ILE A 205 -4.35 -11.55 -3.61
N ALA A 206 -3.52 -12.41 -4.20
CA ALA A 206 -2.47 -12.03 -5.15
C ALA A 206 -3.02 -11.22 -6.33
N ALA A 207 -4.20 -11.57 -6.85
CA ALA A 207 -4.82 -10.83 -7.94
C ALA A 207 -5.13 -9.37 -7.54
N TYR A 208 -5.55 -9.14 -6.30
CA TYR A 208 -5.89 -7.80 -5.80
C TYR A 208 -4.64 -6.99 -5.43
N VAL A 209 -3.57 -7.66 -4.99
CA VAL A 209 -2.23 -7.06 -4.87
C VAL A 209 -1.76 -6.57 -6.23
N ASP A 210 -1.88 -7.39 -7.28
CA ASP A 210 -1.57 -7.02 -8.65
C ASP A 210 -2.47 -5.88 -9.15
N ARG A 211 -3.78 -5.92 -8.85
CA ARG A 211 -4.71 -4.82 -9.18
C ARG A 211 -4.25 -3.49 -8.57
N LYS A 212 -3.85 -3.49 -7.30
CA LYS A 212 -3.31 -2.30 -6.65
C LYS A 212 -1.99 -1.86 -7.31
N LEU A 213 -1.07 -2.79 -7.55
CA LEU A 213 0.24 -2.44 -8.12
C LEU A 213 0.13 -1.90 -9.55
N PHE A 214 -0.65 -2.56 -10.39
CA PHE A 214 -0.69 -2.32 -11.83
C PHE A 214 -1.81 -1.39 -12.30
N ILE A 215 -2.82 -1.10 -11.47
CA ILE A 215 -3.79 -0.02 -11.76
C ILE A 215 -3.53 1.19 -10.86
N HIS A 216 -3.55 1.02 -9.53
CA HIS A 216 -3.41 2.15 -8.61
C HIS A 216 -2.02 2.76 -8.65
N ASN A 217 -1.00 2.02 -8.21
CA ASN A 217 0.35 2.55 -8.13
C ASN A 217 0.87 2.99 -9.50
N MET A 218 0.60 2.19 -10.54
CA MET A 218 0.95 2.49 -11.93
C MET A 218 0.26 3.77 -12.41
N GLY A 219 -1.06 3.87 -12.28
CA GLY A 219 -1.84 5.03 -12.72
C GLY A 219 -1.41 6.32 -12.00
N HIS A 220 -1.09 6.22 -10.71
CA HIS A 220 -0.60 7.36 -9.93
C HIS A 220 0.77 7.85 -10.43
N SER A 221 1.70 6.92 -10.71
CA SER A 221 3.00 7.25 -11.29
C SER A 221 2.89 7.75 -12.74
N ALA A 222 2.02 7.17 -13.56
CA ALA A 222 1.75 7.65 -14.91
C ALA A 222 1.21 9.08 -14.88
N THR A 223 0.33 9.40 -13.92
CA THR A 223 -0.18 10.76 -13.73
C THR A 223 0.93 11.74 -13.39
N ALA A 224 1.83 11.39 -12.47
CA ALA A 224 2.97 12.25 -12.13
C ALA A 224 3.89 12.50 -13.33
N TYR A 225 4.24 11.45 -14.08
CA TYR A 225 5.19 11.56 -15.19
C TYR A 225 4.62 12.27 -16.41
N LEU A 226 3.40 11.91 -16.84
CA LEU A 226 2.70 12.58 -17.95
C LEU A 226 2.34 14.02 -17.57
N GLY A 227 1.85 14.21 -16.35
CA GLY A 227 1.46 15.52 -15.82
C GLY A 227 2.64 16.49 -15.78
N PHE A 228 3.77 16.06 -15.22
CA PHE A 228 4.98 16.90 -15.17
C PHE A 228 5.54 17.23 -16.54
N ALA A 229 5.54 16.26 -17.47
CA ALA A 229 6.06 16.48 -18.81
C ALA A 229 5.26 17.52 -19.60
N LEU A 230 3.95 17.62 -19.37
CA LEU A 230 3.07 18.60 -20.04
C LEU A 230 2.90 19.90 -19.24
N HIS A 231 2.98 19.83 -17.92
CA HIS A 231 2.70 20.94 -16.98
C HIS A 231 3.75 20.97 -15.86
N PRO A 232 5.01 21.34 -16.16
CA PRO A 232 6.09 21.36 -15.16
C PRO A 232 5.88 22.41 -14.05
N ASP A 233 4.95 23.35 -14.25
CA ASP A 233 4.56 24.40 -13.31
C ASP A 233 3.48 23.94 -12.30
N ARG A 234 2.70 22.90 -12.62
CA ARG A 234 1.67 22.34 -11.73
C ARG A 234 2.31 21.43 -10.68
N ARG A 235 1.90 21.58 -9.43
CA ARG A 235 2.57 20.98 -8.27
C ARG A 235 1.88 19.74 -7.75
N THR A 236 0.59 19.59 -7.98
CA THR A 236 -0.21 18.48 -7.45
C THR A 236 -0.77 17.57 -8.54
N ILE A 237 -1.03 16.32 -8.17
CA ILE A 237 -1.68 15.31 -9.00
C ILE A 237 -3.07 15.79 -9.45
N ALA A 238 -3.83 16.40 -8.54
CA ALA A 238 -5.14 16.97 -8.85
C ALA A 238 -5.05 18.07 -9.92
N GLU A 239 -4.07 18.99 -9.81
CA GLU A 239 -3.86 20.05 -10.81
C GLU A 239 -3.51 19.50 -12.19
N VAL A 240 -2.59 18.52 -12.30
CA VAL A 240 -2.23 17.98 -13.61
C VAL A 240 -3.37 17.19 -14.25
N LEU A 241 -4.24 16.55 -13.45
CA LEU A 241 -5.42 15.82 -13.95
C LEU A 241 -6.57 16.72 -14.42
N GLN A 242 -6.53 18.02 -14.15
CA GLN A 242 -7.46 18.98 -14.77
C GLN A 242 -7.24 19.09 -16.28
N ASP A 243 -6.04 18.75 -16.78
CA ASP A 243 -5.79 18.66 -18.20
C ASP A 243 -6.40 17.37 -18.78
N THR A 244 -7.30 17.53 -19.74
CA THR A 244 -8.02 16.41 -20.37
C THR A 244 -7.12 15.45 -21.14
N LEU A 245 -6.00 15.93 -21.69
CA LEU A 245 -5.02 15.09 -22.37
C LEU A 245 -4.27 14.22 -21.35
N VAL A 246 -3.79 14.80 -20.24
CA VAL A 246 -3.16 14.03 -19.14
C VAL A 246 -4.12 12.96 -18.64
N ARG A 247 -5.37 13.34 -18.30
CA ARG A 247 -6.39 12.41 -17.80
C ARG A 247 -6.65 11.27 -18.79
N THR A 248 -6.78 11.59 -20.09
CA THR A 248 -7.07 10.60 -21.14
C THR A 248 -5.91 9.62 -21.32
N GLU A 249 -4.66 10.09 -21.33
CA GLU A 249 -3.50 9.21 -21.51
C GLU A 249 -3.25 8.32 -20.29
N VAL A 250 -3.46 8.83 -19.07
CA VAL A 250 -3.42 8.02 -17.85
C VAL A 250 -4.51 6.94 -17.88
N GLN A 251 -5.74 7.32 -18.25
CA GLN A 251 -6.85 6.37 -18.34
C GLN A 251 -6.56 5.25 -19.37
N LYS A 252 -6.00 5.58 -20.53
CA LYS A 252 -5.57 4.58 -21.52
C LYS A 252 -4.53 3.62 -20.96
N ALA A 253 -3.52 4.14 -20.23
CA ALA A 253 -2.54 3.30 -19.57
C ALA A 253 -3.19 2.34 -18.55
N MET A 254 -4.14 2.83 -17.75
CA MET A 254 -4.88 2.01 -16.78
C MET A 254 -5.75 0.94 -17.47
N TYR A 255 -6.35 1.24 -18.62
CA TYR A 255 -7.09 0.25 -19.41
C TYR A 255 -6.18 -0.82 -20.03
N GLN A 256 -4.98 -0.47 -20.47
CA GLN A 256 -4.00 -1.46 -20.90
C GLN A 256 -3.62 -2.40 -19.74
N SER A 257 -3.41 -1.86 -18.54
CA SER A 257 -3.15 -2.69 -17.35
C SER A 257 -4.35 -3.54 -16.94
N ARG A 258 -5.59 -3.03 -17.08
CA ARG A 258 -6.82 -3.82 -16.89
C ARG A 258 -6.85 -5.04 -17.81
N ASP A 259 -6.57 -4.85 -19.10
CA ASP A 259 -6.60 -5.95 -20.07
C ASP A 259 -5.58 -7.03 -19.72
N VAL A 260 -4.41 -6.62 -19.24
CA VAL A 260 -3.38 -7.55 -18.75
C VAL A 260 -3.84 -8.28 -17.48
N LEU A 261 -4.45 -7.60 -16.53
CA LEU A 261 -4.97 -8.22 -15.30
C LEU A 261 -6.09 -9.23 -15.57
N LEU A 262 -6.98 -8.95 -16.53
CA LEU A 262 -8.03 -9.89 -16.96
C LEU A 262 -7.43 -11.18 -17.54
N ALA A 263 -6.31 -11.07 -18.25
CA ALA A 263 -5.59 -12.22 -18.80
C ALA A 263 -4.75 -12.96 -17.75
N LEU A 264 -4.14 -12.25 -16.80
CA LEU A 264 -3.34 -12.85 -15.72
C LEU A 264 -4.20 -13.60 -14.69
N HIS A 265 -5.39 -13.08 -14.40
CA HIS A 265 -6.28 -13.58 -13.34
C HIS A 265 -7.67 -13.94 -13.89
N PRO A 266 -7.77 -14.93 -14.78
CA PRO A 266 -9.02 -15.28 -15.44
C PRO A 266 -10.08 -15.72 -14.41
N GLY A 267 -11.27 -15.11 -14.50
CA GLY A 267 -12.40 -15.40 -13.61
C GLY A 267 -12.36 -14.70 -12.25
N VAL A 268 -11.28 -14.00 -11.90
CA VAL A 268 -11.19 -13.23 -10.66
C VAL A 268 -11.82 -11.83 -10.81
N PHE A 269 -11.62 -11.22 -11.98
CA PHE A 269 -12.13 -9.88 -12.28
C PHE A 269 -13.15 -9.88 -13.40
N VAL A 270 -14.09 -8.94 -13.31
CA VAL A 270 -14.99 -8.57 -14.40
C VAL A 270 -14.53 -7.23 -14.95
N GLN A 271 -14.52 -7.09 -16.28
CA GLN A 271 -14.03 -5.87 -16.94
C GLN A 271 -14.75 -4.61 -16.43
N SER A 272 -16.08 -4.64 -16.31
CA SER A 272 -16.85 -3.49 -15.81
C SER A 272 -16.47 -3.08 -14.39
N ALA A 273 -16.19 -4.04 -13.50
CA ALA A 273 -15.76 -3.73 -12.13
C ALA A 273 -14.37 -3.10 -12.10
N LEU A 274 -13.46 -3.51 -13.00
CA LEU A 274 -12.16 -2.83 -13.14
C LEU A 274 -12.30 -1.45 -13.78
N ASP A 275 -13.24 -1.27 -14.71
CA ASP A 275 -13.54 0.03 -15.30
C ASP A 275 -14.07 0.98 -14.22
N ASP A 276 -15.05 0.56 -13.43
CA ASP A 276 -15.60 1.34 -12.31
C ASP A 276 -14.50 1.72 -11.30
N TYR A 277 -13.62 0.77 -10.97
CA TYR A 277 -12.46 1.01 -10.11
C TYR A 277 -11.48 2.03 -10.70
N ILE A 278 -11.21 1.99 -12.01
CA ILE A 278 -10.36 2.98 -12.70
C ILE A 278 -11.01 4.38 -12.65
N HIS A 279 -12.32 4.47 -12.87
CA HIS A 279 -13.05 5.74 -12.82
C HIS A 279 -13.07 6.34 -11.41
N ASP A 280 -13.37 5.53 -10.38
CA ASP A 280 -13.28 5.91 -8.97
C ASP A 280 -11.89 6.45 -8.64
N LEU A 281 -10.86 5.70 -9.01
CA LEU A 281 -9.48 6.04 -8.70
C LEU A 281 -9.02 7.33 -9.38
N LEU A 282 -9.39 7.57 -10.65
CA LEU A 282 -9.13 8.85 -11.31
C LEU A 282 -9.85 10.02 -10.62
N GLY A 283 -11.07 9.79 -10.10
CA GLY A 283 -11.78 10.74 -9.26
C GLY A 283 -11.00 11.05 -7.98
N ARG A 284 -10.50 10.02 -7.30
CA ARG A 284 -9.71 10.14 -6.07
C ARG A 284 -8.35 10.80 -6.28
N PHE A 285 -7.66 10.53 -7.39
CA PHE A 285 -6.44 11.25 -7.76
C PHE A 285 -6.71 12.75 -8.02
N SER A 286 -7.94 13.09 -8.43
CA SER A 286 -8.36 14.48 -8.67
C SER A 286 -8.72 15.23 -7.38
N ASN A 287 -8.66 14.59 -6.20
CA ASN A 287 -9.04 15.18 -4.92
C ASN A 287 -8.01 16.23 -4.45
N HIS A 288 -8.40 17.52 -4.51
CA HIS A 288 -7.53 18.63 -4.14
C HIS A 288 -7.20 18.66 -2.63
N ALA A 289 -8.05 18.07 -1.79
CA ALA A 289 -7.84 18.03 -0.34
C ALA A 289 -6.64 17.17 0.07
N LEU A 290 -6.24 16.21 -0.77
CA LEU A 290 -5.08 15.34 -0.49
C LEU A 290 -3.75 16.09 -0.65
N ARG A 291 -3.70 17.13 -1.50
CA ARG A 291 -2.47 17.88 -1.82
C ARG A 291 -1.30 16.96 -2.20
N ASP A 292 -1.60 15.87 -2.91
CA ASP A 292 -0.58 14.93 -3.36
C ASP A 292 0.28 15.59 -4.43
N THR A 293 1.54 15.84 -4.09
CA THR A 293 2.46 16.54 -5.00
C THR A 293 2.98 15.60 -6.08
N VAL A 294 3.15 16.14 -7.28
CA VAL A 294 3.80 15.49 -8.43
C VAL A 294 5.17 14.94 -8.01
N HIS A 295 5.95 15.73 -7.27
CA HIS A 295 7.25 15.31 -6.71
C HIS A 295 7.13 14.06 -5.81
N ARG A 296 6.26 14.08 -4.79
CA ARG A 296 6.11 12.97 -3.84
C ARG A 296 5.65 11.69 -4.54
N VAL A 297 4.75 11.82 -5.50
CA VAL A 297 4.14 10.71 -6.23
C VAL A 297 5.04 10.18 -7.33
N GLY A 298 5.92 11.01 -7.90
CA GLY A 298 6.83 10.62 -8.97
C GLY A 298 8.21 10.13 -8.51
N ARG A 299 8.75 10.64 -7.40
CA ARG A 299 10.12 10.31 -6.92
C ARG A 299 10.36 8.83 -6.61
N ASP A 300 11.60 8.43 -6.29
CA ASP A 300 11.99 7.03 -6.02
C ASP A 300 11.91 6.17 -7.31
N LEU A 301 12.56 6.70 -8.35
CA LEU A 301 12.58 6.19 -9.72
C LEU A 301 13.23 4.82 -9.80
N LYS A 302 14.36 4.62 -9.09
CA LYS A 302 15.07 3.32 -9.07
C LYS A 302 14.15 2.17 -8.68
N ARG A 303 13.25 2.37 -7.72
CA ARG A 303 12.26 1.36 -7.34
C ARG A 303 11.11 1.30 -8.34
N LYS A 304 10.52 2.44 -8.73
CA LYS A 304 9.31 2.50 -9.58
C LYS A 304 9.51 2.05 -11.03
N LEU A 305 10.73 2.12 -11.54
CA LEU A 305 11.10 1.71 -12.90
C LEU A 305 11.70 0.29 -12.97
N ARG A 306 11.84 -0.39 -11.82
CA ARG A 306 12.37 -1.75 -11.70
C ARG A 306 11.48 -2.77 -12.42
N PHE A 307 12.09 -3.87 -12.88
CA PHE A 307 11.45 -4.90 -13.71
C PHE A 307 10.19 -5.53 -13.13
N ASP A 308 10.04 -5.57 -11.81
CA ASP A 308 8.94 -6.18 -11.06
C ASP A 308 8.09 -5.15 -10.29
N ASP A 309 8.24 -3.85 -10.58
CA ASP A 309 7.38 -2.79 -10.02
C ASP A 309 6.34 -2.34 -11.06
N ARG A 310 5.56 -1.33 -10.67
CA ARG A 310 4.27 -0.91 -11.26
C ARG A 310 4.26 -0.65 -12.77
N LEU A 311 5.35 -0.19 -13.37
CA LEU A 311 5.40 0.14 -14.80
C LEU A 311 6.02 -0.98 -15.63
N LEU A 312 7.29 -1.32 -15.37
CA LEU A 312 7.95 -2.33 -16.20
C LEU A 312 7.41 -3.74 -15.93
N GLY A 313 6.97 -4.04 -14.70
CA GLY A 313 6.34 -5.31 -14.37
C GLY A 313 5.11 -5.59 -15.23
N ILE A 314 4.21 -4.62 -15.36
CA ILE A 314 3.02 -4.81 -16.20
C ILE A 314 3.36 -4.79 -17.71
N ILE A 315 4.39 -4.04 -18.13
CA ILE A 315 4.89 -4.08 -19.53
C ILE A 315 5.43 -5.48 -19.86
N ILE A 316 6.17 -6.11 -18.94
CA ILE A 316 6.69 -7.47 -19.10
C ILE A 316 5.55 -8.46 -19.28
N GLU A 317 4.53 -8.41 -18.42
CA GLU A 317 3.39 -9.31 -18.51
C GLU A 317 2.58 -9.07 -19.79
N ALA A 318 2.35 -7.81 -20.16
CA ALA A 318 1.73 -7.47 -21.44
C ALA A 318 2.51 -8.02 -22.63
N GLU A 319 3.85 -7.92 -22.62
CA GLU A 319 4.70 -8.42 -23.69
C GLU A 319 4.67 -9.95 -23.81
N LYS A 320 4.66 -10.67 -22.68
CA LYS A 320 4.51 -12.14 -22.64
C LYS A 320 3.16 -12.59 -23.19
N LEU A 321 2.10 -11.84 -22.89
CA LEU A 321 0.73 -12.13 -23.30
C LEU A 321 0.39 -11.61 -24.71
N GLY A 322 1.27 -10.83 -25.34
CA GLY A 322 1.02 -10.22 -26.65
C GLY A 322 -0.01 -9.08 -26.62
N LEU A 323 -0.21 -8.46 -25.47
CA LEU A 323 -1.15 -7.35 -25.26
C LEU A 323 -0.48 -5.98 -25.49
N LYS A 324 -1.30 -4.95 -25.74
CA LYS A 324 -0.82 -3.58 -25.93
C LYS A 324 -0.40 -2.95 -24.60
N TRP A 325 0.69 -2.19 -24.64
CA TRP A 325 1.22 -1.47 -23.47
C TRP A 325 1.80 -0.10 -23.84
N ASP A 326 1.51 0.43 -25.03
CA ASP A 326 2.12 1.67 -25.53
C ASP A 326 1.87 2.92 -24.67
N SER A 327 0.69 3.07 -24.05
CA SER A 327 0.42 4.17 -23.11
C SER A 327 1.21 4.03 -21.82
N ILE A 328 1.33 2.80 -21.29
CA ILE A 328 2.18 2.49 -20.12
C ILE A 328 3.65 2.75 -20.46
N GLY A 329 4.07 2.38 -21.68
CA GLY A 329 5.42 2.60 -22.19
C GLY A 329 5.77 4.09 -22.28
N ARG A 330 4.86 4.94 -22.74
CA ARG A 330 5.05 6.41 -22.72
C ARG A 330 5.30 6.94 -21.31
N ALA A 331 4.51 6.49 -20.33
CA ALA A 331 4.73 6.85 -18.93
C ALA A 331 6.10 6.37 -18.41
N TYR A 332 6.52 5.15 -18.77
CA TYR A 332 7.84 4.62 -18.41
C TYR A 332 8.98 5.49 -18.98
N ILE A 333 8.86 5.90 -20.24
CA ILE A 333 9.86 6.76 -20.91
C ILE A 333 9.97 8.11 -20.20
N LEU A 334 8.84 8.73 -19.85
CA LEU A 334 8.83 10.00 -19.11
C LEU A 334 9.42 9.85 -17.70
N GLY A 335 9.20 8.70 -17.05
CA GLY A 335 9.84 8.38 -15.78
C GLY A 335 11.38 8.37 -15.85
N LEU A 336 11.97 8.00 -17.00
CA LEU A 336 13.44 8.03 -17.20
C LEU A 336 14.03 9.43 -17.30
N ALA A 337 13.19 10.47 -17.33
CA ALA A 337 13.58 11.88 -17.38
C ALA A 337 12.84 12.72 -16.32
N PHE A 338 12.19 12.09 -15.34
CA PHE A 338 11.38 12.79 -14.36
C PHE A 338 12.26 13.44 -13.27
N ASP A 339 12.24 14.77 -13.20
CA ASP A 339 13.06 15.55 -12.27
C ASP A 339 12.27 16.62 -11.50
N ALA A 340 10.96 16.39 -11.30
CA ALA A 340 10.09 17.36 -10.62
C ALA A 340 10.62 17.74 -9.22
N PRO A 341 10.80 19.02 -8.93
CA PRO A 341 11.30 19.47 -7.63
C PRO A 341 10.20 19.46 -6.56
N ASP A 342 10.61 19.37 -5.31
CA ASP A 342 9.76 19.60 -4.15
C ASP A 342 9.31 21.07 -4.05
N GLU A 343 8.57 21.40 -2.98
CA GLU A 343 8.09 22.76 -2.72
C GLU A 343 9.22 23.78 -2.52
N ALA A 344 10.39 23.33 -2.06
CA ALA A 344 11.58 24.14 -1.88
C ALA A 344 12.44 24.25 -3.16
N GLY A 345 12.00 23.65 -4.26
CA GLY A 345 12.74 23.66 -5.54
C GLY A 345 13.81 22.59 -5.65
N ASN A 346 13.86 21.62 -4.73
CA ASN A 346 14.90 20.58 -4.71
C ASN A 346 14.40 19.27 -5.33
N PRO A 347 15.16 18.64 -6.24
CA PRO A 347 14.88 17.28 -6.69
C PRO A 347 15.14 16.25 -5.57
N TYR A 348 14.61 15.03 -5.73
CA TYR A 348 14.86 13.95 -4.78
C TYR A 348 16.30 13.44 -4.94
N PRO A 349 17.17 13.50 -3.90
CA PRO A 349 18.61 13.25 -4.05
C PRO A 349 18.97 11.90 -4.70
N GLU A 350 18.26 10.84 -4.33
CA GLU A 350 18.48 9.49 -4.85
C GLU A 350 18.12 9.37 -6.34
N ASP A 351 17.13 10.14 -6.78
CA ASP A 351 16.74 10.17 -8.20
C ASP A 351 17.76 10.93 -9.05
N ILE A 352 18.41 11.96 -8.52
CA ILE A 352 19.50 12.65 -9.22
C ILE A 352 20.62 11.66 -9.55
N VAL A 353 21.06 10.89 -8.55
CA VAL A 353 22.12 9.88 -8.71
C VAL A 353 21.70 8.82 -9.72
N PHE A 354 20.45 8.37 -9.65
CA PHE A 354 19.89 7.39 -10.58
C PHE A 354 19.83 7.94 -12.02
N LEU A 355 19.31 9.15 -12.25
CA LEU A 355 19.24 9.74 -13.59
C LEU A 355 20.63 10.00 -14.18
N GLN A 356 21.59 10.41 -13.34
CA GLN A 356 22.99 10.56 -13.75
C GLN A 356 23.60 9.23 -14.22
N SER A 357 23.30 8.10 -13.54
CA SER A 357 23.79 6.77 -13.95
C SER A 357 23.26 6.34 -15.32
N LEU A 358 22.11 6.88 -15.74
CA LEU A 358 21.48 6.61 -17.04
C LEU A 358 22.00 7.49 -18.19
N SER A 359 22.62 8.64 -17.89
CA SER A 359 22.87 9.71 -18.86
C SER A 359 23.78 9.35 -20.04
N LYS A 360 24.76 8.45 -19.85
CA LYS A 360 25.76 8.05 -20.85
C LYS A 360 25.49 6.69 -21.49
N LEU A 361 24.42 6.02 -21.09
CA LEU A 361 24.05 4.70 -21.59
C LEU A 361 23.34 4.80 -22.93
N SER A 362 23.60 3.84 -23.83
CA SER A 362 22.75 3.67 -25.02
C SER A 362 21.31 3.36 -24.59
N TRP A 363 20.35 3.49 -25.51
CA TRP A 363 18.94 3.27 -25.17
C TRP A 363 18.68 1.91 -24.51
N ILE A 364 19.23 0.83 -25.08
CA ILE A 364 19.02 -0.53 -24.55
C ILE A 364 19.68 -0.68 -23.19
N GLU A 365 20.90 -0.17 -23.01
CA GLU A 365 21.60 -0.20 -21.72
C GLU A 365 20.86 0.63 -20.66
N LYS A 366 20.27 1.77 -21.04
CA LYS A 366 19.46 2.60 -20.17
C LYS A 366 18.24 1.86 -19.64
N ILE A 367 17.47 1.21 -20.52
CA ILE A 367 16.31 0.40 -20.12
C ILE A 367 16.76 -0.78 -19.23
N TYR A 368 17.85 -1.47 -19.60
CA TYR A 368 18.39 -2.58 -18.82
C TYR A 368 18.80 -2.14 -17.40
N HIS A 369 19.48 -1.00 -17.27
CA HIS A 369 19.93 -0.45 -15.99
C HIS A 369 18.77 0.08 -15.15
N ALA A 370 17.86 0.86 -15.74
CA ALA A 370 16.70 1.40 -15.05
C ALA A 370 15.76 0.31 -14.51
N ALA A 371 15.68 -0.81 -15.24
CA ALA A 371 14.93 -1.99 -14.83
C ALA A 371 15.57 -2.79 -13.69
N SER A 372 16.83 -2.51 -13.31
CA SER A 372 17.67 -3.43 -12.53
C SER A 372 17.64 -4.85 -13.10
N TRP A 373 17.73 -5.00 -14.43
CA TRP A 373 17.50 -6.31 -15.08
C TRP A 373 18.54 -7.37 -14.68
N ASN A 374 19.71 -6.96 -14.19
CA ASN A 374 20.72 -7.86 -13.61
C ASN A 374 20.24 -8.62 -12.37
N GLU A 375 19.20 -8.14 -11.69
CA GLU A 375 18.55 -8.80 -10.55
C GLU A 375 17.40 -9.73 -10.98
N SER A 376 17.02 -9.69 -12.27
CA SER A 376 15.94 -10.49 -12.82
C SER A 376 16.41 -11.87 -13.24
N SER A 377 15.56 -12.88 -13.03
CA SER A 377 15.73 -14.22 -13.62
C SER A 377 15.17 -14.33 -15.05
N LEU A 378 14.61 -13.25 -15.60
CA LEU A 378 13.98 -13.22 -16.91
C LEU A 378 14.98 -13.13 -18.07
N ASP A 379 14.56 -13.62 -19.24
CA ASP A 379 15.38 -13.67 -20.47
C ASP A 379 15.85 -12.27 -20.91
N LYS A 380 17.13 -12.15 -21.28
CA LYS A 380 17.71 -10.93 -21.84
C LYS A 380 17.11 -10.55 -23.19
N GLU A 381 16.60 -11.49 -23.97
CA GLU A 381 15.91 -11.17 -25.23
C GLU A 381 14.57 -10.46 -24.99
N LEU A 382 13.91 -10.74 -23.88
CA LEU A 382 12.66 -10.06 -23.51
C LEU A 382 12.89 -8.56 -23.29
N ILE A 383 13.89 -8.18 -22.50
CA ILE A 383 14.18 -6.75 -22.26
C ILE A 383 14.69 -6.04 -23.51
N LYS A 384 15.44 -6.72 -24.39
CA LYS A 384 15.83 -6.15 -25.69
C LYS A 384 14.62 -5.85 -26.56
N LYS A 385 13.64 -6.76 -26.61
CA LYS A 385 12.39 -6.58 -27.36
C LYS A 385 11.57 -5.42 -26.79
N ILE A 386 11.41 -5.35 -25.48
CA ILE A 386 10.72 -4.25 -24.78
C ILE A 386 11.43 -2.93 -25.05
N ALA A 387 12.76 -2.87 -24.89
CA ALA A 387 13.55 -1.67 -25.17
C ALA A 387 13.41 -1.21 -26.62
N GLY A 388 13.41 -2.15 -27.58
CA GLY A 388 13.16 -1.85 -28.99
C GLY A 388 11.81 -1.20 -29.23
N LYS A 389 10.73 -1.74 -28.64
CA LYS A 389 9.38 -1.16 -28.72
C LYS A 389 9.29 0.20 -28.02
N LEU A 390 9.88 0.35 -26.84
CA LEU A 390 9.96 1.64 -26.15
C LEU A 390 10.68 2.70 -27.00
N LYS A 391 11.70 2.32 -27.77
CA LYS A 391 12.42 3.24 -28.67
C LYS A 391 11.51 3.78 -29.79
N LEU A 392 10.54 3.00 -30.24
CA LEU A 392 9.58 3.41 -31.27
C LEU A 392 8.49 4.35 -30.72
N LEU A 393 8.34 4.42 -29.40
CA LEU A 393 7.38 5.29 -28.72
C LEU A 393 7.99 6.64 -28.31
N GLN A 394 9.32 6.74 -28.28
CA GLN A 394 10.06 8.00 -28.12
C GLN A 394 9.92 8.85 -29.37
#